data_AF-A0AB39BMS8-F1
#
_entry.id   AF-A0AB39BMS8-F1
#
_cell.length_a   1.000
_cell.length_b   1.000
_cell.length_c   1.000
_cell.angle_alpha   90.00
_cell.angle_beta   90.00
_cell.angle_gamma   90.00
#
_symmetry.space_group_name_H-M   'P 1'
#
loop_
_entity.id
_entity.type
_entity.pdbx_description
1 polymer ?
#
loop_
_entity_poly.entity_id
_entity_poly.type
_entity_poly.pdbx_seq_one_letter_code
_entity_poly.pdbx_strand_id
1 'polypeptide(L)'
;MGDQAEMKIATWTTVEALGIPDSPMRKLLFELADFIDGRPGGDQLALASAAFTGLANGFREQFTPKSPLQQQLDHIRVSRELEEMLGVSLPAIPGDQFELRIEPETPIALARELGYGDERAVRRVLREGFPGHAKHAKWEPLTRQQINYVRAHLRAKDQT
;
A
#
# COMPACT_ATOMS: atom_id res chain seq x y z
N MET A 1 5.41 -32.55 -1.40
CA MET A 1 5.73 -31.43 -2.32
C MET A 1 4.66 -30.34 -2.15
N GLY A 2 4.52 -29.77 -0.94
CA GLY A 2 3.40 -28.88 -0.59
C GLY A 2 3.78 -27.48 -0.09
N ASP A 3 4.92 -27.32 0.60
CA ASP A 3 5.11 -26.11 1.44
C ASP A 3 5.94 -24.97 0.81
N GLN A 4 6.64 -25.19 -0.30
CA GLN A 4 7.62 -24.22 -0.84
C GLN A 4 7.01 -22.98 -1.53
N ALA A 5 5.68 -22.86 -1.58
CA ALA A 5 4.99 -21.76 -2.27
C ALA A 5 4.20 -20.84 -1.33
N GLU A 6 4.03 -21.22 -0.06
CA GLU A 6 3.06 -20.56 0.81
C GLU A 6 3.51 -19.16 1.24
N MET A 7 4.80 -18.96 1.58
CA MET A 7 5.27 -17.65 2.04
C MET A 7 5.43 -16.65 0.91
N LYS A 8 5.86 -17.08 -0.28
CA LYS A 8 5.81 -16.22 -1.48
C LYS A 8 4.39 -15.75 -1.80
N ILE A 9 3.41 -16.64 -1.73
CA ILE A 9 2.00 -16.29 -1.99
C ILE A 9 1.48 -15.32 -0.92
N ALA A 10 1.78 -15.56 0.36
CA ALA A 10 1.39 -14.66 1.44
C ALA A 10 2.01 -13.26 1.31
N THR A 11 3.27 -13.19 0.88
CA THR A 11 3.98 -11.93 0.61
C THR A 11 3.36 -11.18 -0.55
N TRP A 12 3.10 -11.88 -1.65
CA TRP A 12 2.43 -11.31 -2.82
C TRP A 12 1.05 -10.74 -2.47
N THR A 13 0.24 -11.52 -1.75
CA THR A 13 -1.10 -11.10 -1.29
C THR A 13 -1.03 -9.84 -0.42
N THR A 14 -0.03 -9.76 0.46
CA THR A 14 0.16 -8.59 1.34
C THR A 14 0.55 -7.35 0.54
N VAL A 15 1.49 -7.49 -0.41
CA VAL A 15 1.95 -6.39 -1.27
C VAL A 15 0.82 -5.86 -2.16
N GLU A 16 0.02 -6.74 -2.75
CA GLU A 16 -1.13 -6.36 -3.58
C GLU A 16 -2.25 -5.69 -2.76
N ALA A 17 -2.58 -6.24 -1.60
CA ALA A 17 -3.62 -5.69 -0.74
C ALA A 17 -3.27 -4.27 -0.24
N LEU A 18 -1.99 -4.02 0.01
CA LEU A 18 -1.49 -2.74 0.51
C LEU A 18 -1.05 -1.77 -0.61
N GLY A 19 -0.98 -2.22 -1.86
CA GLY A 19 -0.57 -1.39 -3.00
C GLY A 19 0.87 -0.88 -2.92
N ILE A 20 1.79 -1.68 -2.36
CA ILE A 20 3.17 -1.25 -2.12
C ILE A 20 3.89 -1.07 -3.48
N PRO A 21 4.47 0.12 -3.77
CA PRO A 21 5.19 0.36 -5.02
C PRO A 21 6.46 -0.47 -5.11
N ASP A 22 6.97 -0.67 -6.34
CA ASP A 22 8.28 -1.29 -6.52
C ASP A 22 9.37 -0.46 -5.84
N SER A 23 10.00 -1.03 -4.83
CA SER A 23 10.90 -0.34 -3.89
C SER A 23 11.92 -1.32 -3.31
N PRO A 24 13.08 -0.83 -2.81
CA PRO A 24 14.06 -1.67 -2.11
C PRO A 24 13.43 -2.48 -0.97
N MET A 25 12.41 -1.91 -0.34
CA MET A 25 11.69 -2.52 0.78
C MET A 25 10.76 -3.65 0.34
N ARG A 26 10.06 -3.49 -0.80
CA ARG A 26 9.30 -4.59 -1.43
C ARG A 26 10.22 -5.78 -1.73
N LYS A 27 11.43 -5.51 -2.24
CA LYS A 27 12.43 -6.55 -2.54
C LYS A 27 12.87 -7.30 -1.29
N LEU A 28 13.13 -6.59 -0.19
CA LEU A 28 13.50 -7.18 1.10
C LEU A 28 12.44 -8.18 1.61
N LEU A 29 11.15 -7.86 1.48
CA LEU A 29 10.06 -8.77 1.88
C LEU A 29 10.06 -10.07 1.07
N PHE A 30 10.27 -10.00 -0.24
CA PHE A 30 10.39 -11.19 -1.08
C PHE A 30 11.66 -11.96 -0.77
N GLU A 31 12.81 -11.30 -0.58
CA GLU A 31 14.05 -11.97 -0.17
C GLU A 31 13.91 -12.73 1.16
N LEU A 32 13.19 -12.17 2.13
CA LEU A 32 12.85 -12.84 3.39
C LEU A 32 11.90 -14.02 3.20
N ALA A 33 10.91 -13.88 2.32
CA ALA A 33 10.01 -14.99 1.98
C ALA A 33 10.77 -16.16 1.32
N ASP A 34 11.66 -15.85 0.37
CA ASP A 34 12.55 -16.82 -0.29
C ASP A 34 13.46 -17.51 0.73
N PHE A 35 13.96 -16.77 1.73
CA PHE A 35 14.79 -17.33 2.80
C PHE A 35 14.01 -18.34 3.67
N ILE A 36 12.75 -18.04 3.98
CA ILE A 36 11.86 -18.89 4.77
C ILE A 36 11.48 -20.15 3.99
N ASP A 37 11.13 -20.04 2.70
CA ASP A 37 10.77 -21.18 1.85
C ASP A 37 11.96 -22.12 1.57
N GLY A 38 13.19 -21.62 1.66
CA GLY A 38 14.41 -22.30 1.21
C GLY A 38 15.22 -23.11 2.23
N ARG A 39 14.89 -23.09 3.53
CA ARG A 39 15.75 -23.72 4.58
C ARG A 39 15.02 -24.69 5.52
N PRO A 40 15.58 -25.88 5.79
CA PRO A 40 15.17 -26.71 6.92
C PRO A 40 15.89 -26.29 8.22
N GLY A 41 15.13 -26.04 9.30
CA GLY A 41 15.67 -25.79 10.65
C GLY A 41 14.83 -24.81 11.50
N GLY A 42 14.43 -25.23 12.71
CA GLY A 42 13.39 -24.56 13.51
C GLY A 42 13.69 -23.12 13.97
N ASP A 43 14.87 -22.86 14.54
CA ASP A 43 15.15 -21.56 15.19
C ASP A 43 15.39 -20.42 14.18
N GLN A 44 16.08 -20.70 13.07
CA GLN A 44 16.30 -19.73 11.99
C GLN A 44 15.00 -19.43 11.23
N LEU A 45 14.16 -20.45 11.03
CA LEU A 45 12.82 -20.28 10.47
C LEU A 45 11.92 -19.45 11.39
N ALA A 46 11.92 -19.74 12.71
CA ALA A 46 11.11 -19.00 13.66
C ALA A 46 11.50 -17.51 13.71
N LEU A 47 12.80 -17.21 13.73
CA LEU A 47 13.29 -15.83 13.70
C LEU A 47 12.95 -15.11 12.39
N ALA A 48 13.13 -15.77 11.25
CA ALA A 48 12.81 -15.19 9.94
C ALA A 48 11.30 -14.96 9.78
N SER A 49 10.46 -15.89 10.21
CA SER A 49 8.99 -15.74 10.22
C SER A 49 8.54 -14.62 11.16
N ALA A 50 9.17 -14.46 12.33
CA ALA A 50 8.91 -13.34 13.23
C ALA A 50 9.31 -11.99 12.60
N ALA A 51 10.48 -11.92 11.95
CA ALA A 51 10.94 -10.72 11.26
C ALA A 51 10.02 -10.35 10.09
N PHE A 52 9.61 -11.34 9.29
CA PHE A 52 8.62 -11.16 8.21
C PHE A 52 7.29 -10.64 8.75
N THR A 53 6.78 -11.24 9.83
CA THR A 53 5.52 -10.84 10.46
C THR A 53 5.60 -9.42 11.01
N GLY A 54 6.69 -9.06 11.70
CA GLY A 54 6.92 -7.72 12.22
C GLY A 54 6.97 -6.67 11.11
N LEU A 55 7.71 -6.94 10.03
CA LEU A 55 7.76 -6.08 8.86
C LEU A 55 6.39 -5.94 8.21
N ALA A 56 5.70 -7.05 7.92
CA ALA A 56 4.37 -7.05 7.31
C ALA A 56 3.34 -6.28 8.15
N ASN A 57 3.41 -6.38 9.48
CA ASN A 57 2.55 -5.62 10.38
C ASN A 57 2.88 -4.13 10.36
N GLY A 58 4.17 -3.76 10.39
CA GLY A 58 4.58 -2.36 10.20
C GLY A 58 4.10 -1.79 8.85
N PHE A 59 4.14 -2.57 7.78
CA PHE A 59 3.57 -2.18 6.50
C PHE A 59 2.06 -2.02 6.56
N ARG A 60 1.34 -2.95 7.20
CA ARG A 60 -0.09 -2.76 7.41
C ARG A 60 -0.34 -1.48 8.16
N GLU A 61 0.37 -1.16 9.24
CA GLU A 61 0.13 0.10 9.95
C GLU A 61 0.42 1.35 9.09
N GLN A 62 1.43 1.29 8.23
CA GLN A 62 1.79 2.42 7.35
C GLN A 62 0.83 2.59 6.17
N PHE A 63 0.39 1.50 5.56
CA PHE A 63 -0.40 1.49 4.33
C PHE A 63 -1.89 1.18 4.56
N THR A 64 -2.29 0.79 5.78
CA THR A 64 -3.71 0.70 6.14
C THR A 64 -4.26 2.12 6.12
N PRO A 65 -5.33 2.36 5.35
CA PRO A 65 -5.90 3.69 5.27
C PRO A 65 -6.54 4.05 6.61
N LYS A 66 -5.82 4.86 7.39
CA LYS A 66 -6.30 5.45 8.64
C LYS A 66 -7.41 6.44 8.32
N SER A 67 -8.46 6.45 9.14
CA SER A 67 -9.45 7.52 9.07
C SER A 67 -8.76 8.87 9.32
N PRO A 68 -9.31 10.00 8.83
CA PRO A 68 -8.71 11.31 9.07
C PRO A 68 -8.46 11.59 10.56
N LEU A 69 -9.39 11.18 11.41
CA LEU A 69 -9.27 11.25 12.87
C LEU A 69 -8.13 10.37 13.41
N GLN A 70 -7.94 9.16 12.87
CA GLN A 70 -6.82 8.30 13.25
C GLN A 70 -5.48 8.89 12.81
N GLN A 71 -5.40 9.51 11.63
CA GLN A 71 -4.18 10.19 11.18
C GLN A 71 -3.83 11.37 12.08
N GLN A 72 -4.83 12.16 12.49
CA GLN A 72 -4.63 13.25 13.43
C GLN A 72 -4.18 12.76 14.82
N LEU A 73 -4.82 11.70 15.34
CA LEU A 73 -4.43 11.11 16.63
C LEU A 73 -3.02 10.53 16.59
N ASP A 74 -2.65 9.82 15.52
CA ASP A 74 -1.31 9.28 15.37
C ASP A 74 -0.27 10.38 15.20
N HIS A 75 -0.59 11.45 14.45
CA HIS A 75 0.28 12.61 14.36
C HIS A 75 0.51 13.24 15.73
N ILE A 76 -0.55 13.47 16.52
CA ILE A 76 -0.44 14.01 17.88
C ILE A 76 0.40 13.09 18.76
N ARG A 77 0.16 11.77 18.67
CA ARG A 77 0.90 10.76 19.45
C ARG A 77 2.39 10.74 19.09
N VAL A 78 2.71 10.65 17.80
CA VAL A 78 4.09 10.61 17.30
C VAL A 78 4.83 11.91 17.59
N SER A 79 4.16 13.05 17.41
CA SER A 79 4.74 14.36 17.75
C SER A 79 5.14 14.40 19.22
N ARG A 80 4.24 13.95 20.11
CA ARG A 80 4.51 13.91 21.55
C ARG A 80 5.63 12.93 21.91
N GLU A 81 5.63 11.73 21.34
CA GLU A 81 6.70 10.74 21.54
C GLU A 81 8.07 11.32 21.10
N LEU A 82 8.11 12.02 19.96
CA LEU A 82 9.33 12.66 19.46
C LEU A 82 9.79 13.84 20.33
N GLU A 83 8.87 14.67 20.83
CA GLU A 83 9.18 15.74 21.76
C GLU A 83 9.74 15.19 23.09
N GLU A 84 9.15 14.11 23.61
CA GLU A 84 9.61 13.41 24.81
C GLU A 84 10.99 12.77 24.61
N MET A 85 11.28 12.22 23.42
CA MET A 85 12.56 11.60 23.08
C MET A 85 13.68 12.62 22.80
N LEU A 86 13.36 13.72 22.12
CA LEU A 86 14.36 14.70 21.67
C LEU A 86 14.54 15.86 22.65
N GLY A 87 13.59 16.08 23.57
CA GLY A 87 13.61 17.21 24.50
C GLY A 87 13.43 18.57 23.80
N VAL A 88 12.93 18.57 22.57
CA VAL A 88 12.73 19.77 21.75
C VAL A 88 11.28 19.78 21.29
N SER A 89 10.60 20.93 21.41
CA SER A 89 9.24 21.08 20.90
C SER A 89 9.23 21.12 19.37
N LEU A 90 8.38 20.30 18.76
CA LEU A 90 8.23 20.23 17.32
C LEU A 90 7.26 21.33 16.83
N PRO A 91 7.52 21.95 15.68
CA PRO A 91 6.61 22.93 15.11
C PRO A 91 5.25 22.29 14.81
N ALA A 92 4.17 22.87 15.34
CA ALA A 92 2.82 22.42 15.08
C ALA A 92 2.50 22.60 13.59
N ILE A 93 2.12 21.51 12.91
CA ILE A 93 1.65 21.56 11.52
C ILE A 93 0.28 22.24 11.52
N PRO A 94 0.09 23.35 10.78
CA PRO A 94 -1.21 24.01 10.64
C PRO A 94 -2.25 23.04 10.06
N GLY A 95 -3.48 23.07 10.57
CA GLY A 95 -4.57 22.15 10.18
C GLY A 95 -4.93 22.18 8.69
N ASP A 96 -4.57 23.25 8.01
CA ASP A 96 -4.71 23.51 6.58
C ASP A 96 -3.74 22.68 5.70
N GLN A 97 -2.68 22.09 6.27
CA GLN A 97 -1.84 21.09 5.59
C GLN A 97 -2.42 19.67 5.66
N PHE A 98 -3.48 19.44 6.47
CA PHE A 98 -4.30 18.23 6.37
C PHE A 98 -5.31 18.39 5.24
N GLU A 99 -4.83 18.47 3.99
CA GLU A 99 -5.71 18.31 2.84
C GLU A 99 -6.30 16.91 2.86
N LEU A 100 -7.57 16.82 3.23
CA LEU A 100 -8.42 15.64 3.06
C LEU A 100 -8.50 15.33 1.56
N ARG A 101 -7.53 14.58 1.03
CA ARG A 101 -7.60 14.06 -0.33
C ARG A 101 -8.72 13.03 -0.39
N ILE A 102 -9.88 13.47 -0.84
CA ILE A 102 -11.00 12.61 -1.19
C ILE A 102 -10.50 11.71 -2.34
N GLU A 103 -10.50 10.41 -2.10
CA GLU A 103 -10.07 9.43 -3.11
C GLU A 103 -10.99 9.50 -4.33
N PRO A 104 -10.45 9.33 -5.55
CA PRO A 104 -11.24 9.41 -6.77
C PRO A 104 -12.19 8.21 -6.89
N GLU A 105 -13.49 8.47 -6.78
CA GLU A 105 -14.52 7.43 -6.88
C GLU A 105 -14.86 7.03 -8.32
N THR A 106 -14.34 7.75 -9.32
CA THR A 106 -14.61 7.47 -10.74
C THR A 106 -13.34 7.26 -11.55
N PRO A 107 -13.36 6.40 -12.59
CA PRO A 107 -12.21 6.21 -13.48
C PRO A 107 -11.72 7.51 -14.12
N ILE A 108 -12.62 8.45 -14.42
CA ILE A 108 -12.25 9.75 -14.97
C ILE A 108 -11.59 10.67 -13.94
N ALA A 109 -12.03 10.63 -12.67
CA ALA A 109 -11.37 11.38 -11.60
C ALA A 109 -9.96 10.84 -11.33
N LEU A 110 -9.80 9.51 -11.28
CA LEU A 110 -8.51 8.86 -11.10
C LEU A 110 -7.58 9.12 -12.28
N ALA A 111 -8.10 9.12 -13.52
CA ALA A 111 -7.34 9.48 -14.70
C ALA A 111 -6.80 10.92 -14.62
N ARG A 112 -7.65 11.88 -14.24
CA ARG A 112 -7.24 13.29 -14.09
C ARG A 112 -6.19 13.46 -13.01
N GLU A 113 -6.35 12.78 -11.87
CA GLU A 113 -5.35 12.77 -10.81
C GLU A 113 -3.98 12.28 -11.31
N LEU A 114 -3.98 11.25 -12.17
CA LEU A 114 -2.78 10.68 -12.77
C LEU A 114 -2.24 11.46 -13.99
N GLY A 115 -2.84 12.60 -14.35
CA GLY A 115 -2.42 13.43 -15.48
C GLY A 115 -2.91 12.95 -16.86
N TYR A 116 -3.95 12.12 -16.90
CA TYR A 116 -4.57 11.64 -18.15
C TYR A 116 -5.80 12.47 -18.51
N GLY A 117 -5.97 12.74 -19.80
CA GLY A 117 -7.13 13.46 -20.33
C GLY A 117 -8.42 12.63 -20.43
N ASP A 118 -8.32 11.29 -20.35
CA ASP A 118 -9.45 10.37 -20.42
C ASP A 118 -9.31 9.15 -19.51
N GLU A 119 -10.42 8.45 -19.28
CA GLU A 119 -10.48 7.25 -18.43
C GLU A 119 -10.02 5.96 -19.11
N ARG A 120 -9.60 6.00 -20.39
CA ARG A 120 -9.36 4.78 -21.17
C ARG A 120 -8.19 3.98 -20.63
N ALA A 121 -7.12 4.67 -20.24
CA ALA A 121 -5.94 4.07 -19.65
C ALA A 121 -6.30 3.36 -18.33
N VAL A 122 -7.03 4.05 -17.46
CA VAL A 122 -7.51 3.51 -16.18
C VAL A 122 -8.40 2.28 -16.39
N ARG A 123 -9.40 2.34 -17.28
CA ARG A 123 -10.28 1.21 -17.58
C ARG A 123 -9.58 0.03 -18.24
N ARG A 124 -8.48 0.24 -18.94
CA ARG A 124 -7.65 -0.84 -19.50
C ARG A 124 -6.97 -1.60 -18.35
N VAL A 125 -6.29 -0.87 -17.47
CA VAL A 125 -5.60 -1.46 -16.31
C VAL A 125 -6.58 -2.14 -15.36
N LEU A 126 -7.76 -1.56 -15.11
CA LEU A 126 -8.79 -2.20 -14.30
C LEU A 126 -9.28 -3.53 -14.90
N ARG A 127 -9.41 -3.63 -16.23
CA ARG A 127 -9.81 -4.89 -16.88
C ARG A 127 -8.74 -5.97 -16.80
N GLU A 128 -7.47 -5.58 -16.79
CA GLU A 128 -6.34 -6.49 -16.62
C GLU A 128 -6.25 -7.01 -15.18
N GLY A 129 -6.42 -6.12 -14.19
CA GLY A 129 -6.35 -6.48 -12.77
C GLY A 129 -7.59 -7.16 -12.19
N PHE A 130 -8.76 -6.95 -12.79
CA PHE A 130 -10.04 -7.46 -12.28
C PHE A 130 -10.83 -8.19 -13.38
N PRO A 131 -10.35 -9.34 -13.88
CA PRO A 131 -10.97 -10.07 -14.99
C PRO A 131 -12.37 -10.64 -14.65
N GLY A 132 -12.67 -10.81 -13.35
CA GLY A 132 -13.99 -11.22 -12.86
C GLY A 132 -15.04 -10.11 -12.84
N HIS A 133 -14.65 -8.86 -13.13
CA HIS A 133 -15.61 -7.74 -13.21
C HIS A 133 -16.54 -7.92 -14.42
N ALA A 134 -17.84 -7.71 -14.22
CA ALA A 134 -18.81 -7.92 -15.28
C ALA A 134 -18.57 -6.96 -16.45
N LYS A 135 -18.54 -7.50 -17.68
CA LYS A 135 -18.14 -6.80 -18.92
C LYS A 135 -18.90 -5.49 -19.21
N HIS A 136 -20.12 -5.36 -18.68
CA HIS A 136 -20.99 -4.18 -18.84
C HIS A 136 -21.28 -3.45 -17.53
N ALA A 137 -20.74 -3.92 -16.39
CA ALA A 137 -20.91 -3.22 -15.12
C ALA A 137 -20.07 -1.94 -15.12
N LYS A 138 -20.65 -0.89 -14.51
CA LYS A 138 -19.90 0.34 -14.24
C LYS A 138 -18.76 0.03 -13.26
N TRP A 139 -17.67 0.75 -13.41
CA TRP A 139 -16.53 0.71 -12.48
C TRP A 139 -16.73 1.63 -11.27
N GLU A 140 -17.85 2.34 -11.22
CA GLU A 140 -18.14 3.37 -10.23
C GLU A 140 -19.13 2.86 -9.17
N PRO A 141 -18.89 3.12 -7.88
CA PRO A 141 -17.70 3.77 -7.32
C PRO A 141 -16.47 2.85 -7.35
N LEU A 142 -15.29 3.43 -7.60
CA LEU A 142 -14.03 2.70 -7.52
C LEU A 142 -13.74 2.32 -6.07
N THR A 143 -13.36 1.06 -5.86
CA THR A 143 -12.85 0.61 -4.56
C THR A 143 -11.42 1.09 -4.37
N ARG A 144 -10.98 1.25 -3.11
CA ARG A 144 -9.57 1.59 -2.81
C ARG A 144 -8.58 0.61 -3.44
N GLN A 145 -8.92 -0.67 -3.48
CA GLN A 145 -8.09 -1.69 -4.12
C GLN A 145 -7.91 -1.41 -5.62
N GLN A 146 -8.99 -1.04 -6.31
CA GLN A 146 -8.96 -0.67 -7.73
C GLN A 146 -8.12 0.60 -7.95
N ILE A 147 -8.29 1.61 -7.10
CA ILE A 147 -7.50 2.85 -7.15
C ILE A 147 -6.01 2.56 -6.99
N ASN A 148 -5.64 1.82 -5.95
CA ASN A 148 -4.24 1.48 -5.66
C ASN A 148 -3.62 0.61 -6.76
N TYR A 149 -4.38 -0.36 -7.29
CA TYR A 149 -3.92 -1.19 -8.41
C TYR A 149 -3.61 -0.32 -9.64
N VAL A 150 -4.50 0.62 -9.98
CA VAL A 150 -4.30 1.54 -11.10
C VAL A 150 -3.08 2.43 -10.85
N ARG A 151 -2.92 3.03 -9.66
CA ARG A 151 -1.75 3.85 -9.31
C ARG A 151 -0.42 3.06 -9.42
N ALA A 152 -0.43 1.78 -9.08
CA ALA A 152 0.76 0.94 -9.16
C ALA A 152 1.14 0.54 -10.61
N HIS A 153 0.16 0.48 -11.52
CA HIS A 153 0.34 -0.02 -12.89
C HIS A 153 0.27 1.06 -13.98
N LEU A 154 -0.24 2.25 -13.65
CA LEU A 154 -0.19 3.44 -14.51
C LEU A 154 0.82 4.43 -13.95
N ARG A 155 1.83 4.75 -14.76
CA ARG A 155 2.72 5.86 -14.47
C ARG A 155 1.93 7.17 -14.56
N ALA A 156 2.07 8.03 -13.56
CA ALA A 156 1.61 9.40 -13.67
C ALA A 156 2.30 10.05 -14.88
N LYS A 157 1.53 10.72 -15.74
CA LYS A 157 2.14 11.56 -16.77
C LYS A 157 2.67 12.80 -16.08
N ASP A 158 3.97 13.07 -16.23
CA ASP A 158 4.56 14.32 -15.77
C ASP A 158 3.74 15.47 -16.35
N GLN A 159 3.17 16.29 -15.46
CA GLN A 159 2.41 17.48 -15.81
C GLN A 159 3.40 18.47 -16.44
N THR A 160 3.46 18.48 -17.77
CA THR A 160 4.26 19.42 -18.57
C THR A 160 3.39 20.56 -19.04
#